data_AF-A0A951H472-F1
#
_entry.id   AF-A0A951H472-F1
#
_cell.length_a   1.000
_cell.length_b   1.000
_cell.length_c   1.000
_cell.angle_alpha   90.00
_cell.angle_beta   90.00
_cell.angle_gamma   90.00
#
_symmetry.space_group_name_H-M   'P 1'
#
loop_
_entity.id
_entity.type
_entity.pdbx_description
1 polymer ?
#
loop_
_entity_poly.entity_id
_entity_poly.type
_entity_poly.pdbx_seq_one_letter_code
_entity_poly.pdbx_strand_id
1 'polypeptide(L)'
;MNIAAGLFRRTGALVGLILWQISAATAGYSAGKIDEPLARHLASEAYSGDSSIEPYLEREPKISLPFITFNGLTVPPAEGSFGYFAVNPWTGDVWALWGCHRLSTPALRRSQAEIRRRFSRSEMRRYARLRRLKPKCGAEY
;
A
#
# COMPACT_ATOMS: atom_id res chain seq x y z
N MET A 1 -57.64 49.31 -32.05
CA MET A 1 -57.24 50.46 -31.20
C MET A 1 -56.50 49.92 -29.98
N ASN A 2 -55.37 50.56 -29.64
CA ASN A 2 -54.51 50.43 -28.45
C ASN A 2 -53.69 49.13 -28.32
N ILE A 3 -52.39 49.11 -28.70
CA ILE A 3 -51.18 49.62 -27.99
C ILE A 3 -50.86 48.81 -26.72
N ALA A 4 -49.78 48.02 -26.74
CA ALA A 4 -48.65 48.15 -25.81
C ALA A 4 -47.60 47.05 -26.04
N ALA A 5 -46.51 47.43 -26.69
CA ALA A 5 -45.23 46.74 -26.62
C ALA A 5 -44.58 47.01 -25.25
N GLY A 6 -43.87 46.02 -24.70
CA GLY A 6 -43.16 46.18 -23.43
C GLY A 6 -42.00 45.22 -23.31
N LEU A 7 -40.80 45.71 -23.64
CA LEU A 7 -39.50 45.08 -23.49
C LEU A 7 -39.34 44.41 -22.12
N PHE A 8 -38.90 43.14 -22.09
CA PHE A 8 -38.22 42.60 -20.91
C PHE A 8 -36.76 42.28 -21.21
N ARG A 9 -35.92 42.94 -20.41
CA ARG A 9 -34.47 43.08 -20.52
C ARG A 9 -33.75 41.73 -20.42
N ARG A 10 -32.85 41.48 -21.37
CA ARG A 10 -31.74 40.55 -21.21
C ARG A 10 -30.70 41.19 -20.28
N THR A 11 -30.70 40.85 -19.00
CA THR A 11 -29.57 41.10 -18.10
C THR A 11 -28.69 39.86 -18.09
N GLY A 12 -27.54 39.97 -18.77
CA GLY A 12 -26.45 39.03 -18.63
C GLY A 12 -25.78 39.17 -17.27
N ALA A 13 -25.37 38.04 -16.71
CA ALA A 13 -24.38 37.97 -15.64
C ALA A 13 -23.55 36.71 -15.87
N LEU A 14 -22.49 36.85 -16.69
CA LEU A 14 -21.42 35.88 -16.80
C LEU A 14 -20.56 36.00 -15.53
N VAL A 15 -20.92 35.26 -14.48
CA VAL A 15 -20.07 35.07 -13.32
C VAL A 15 -19.05 33.98 -13.66
N GLY A 16 -17.96 34.41 -14.29
CA GLY A 16 -16.78 33.59 -14.55
C GLY A 16 -16.03 33.30 -13.25
N LEU A 17 -16.45 32.27 -12.52
CA LEU A 17 -15.69 31.71 -11.40
C LEU A 17 -14.50 30.92 -11.96
N ILE A 18 -13.36 31.60 -12.14
CA ILE A 18 -12.07 30.95 -12.37
C ILE A 18 -11.58 30.40 -11.02
N LEU A 19 -12.02 29.18 -10.69
CA LEU A 19 -11.43 28.41 -9.60
C LEU A 19 -10.06 27.93 -10.05
N TRP A 20 -9.01 28.61 -9.57
CA TRP A 20 -7.64 28.12 -9.60
C TRP A 20 -7.58 26.78 -8.86
N GLN A 21 -7.54 25.68 -9.61
CA GLN A 21 -7.22 24.38 -9.04
C GLN A 21 -5.75 24.39 -8.59
N ILE A 22 -5.54 24.62 -7.30
CA ILE A 22 -4.28 24.28 -6.63
C ILE A 22 -4.21 22.75 -6.59
N SER A 23 -3.74 22.15 -7.68
CA SER A 23 -3.29 20.77 -7.65
C SER A 23 -1.97 20.76 -6.89
N ALA A 24 -2.05 20.62 -5.57
CA ALA A 24 -0.91 20.24 -4.76
C ALA A 24 -0.45 18.88 -5.26
N ALA A 25 0.54 18.90 -6.16
CA ALA A 25 1.31 17.73 -6.54
C ALA A 25 2.12 17.31 -5.32
N THR A 26 1.44 16.74 -4.32
CA THR A 26 2.11 15.77 -3.49
C THR A 26 2.64 14.76 -4.49
N ALA A 27 3.96 14.58 -4.53
CA ALA A 27 4.56 13.37 -5.08
C ALA A 27 4.16 12.21 -4.15
N GLY A 28 2.84 12.02 -4.03
CA GLY A 28 2.20 11.02 -3.22
C GLY A 28 2.57 9.72 -3.87
N TYR A 29 3.33 8.92 -3.14
CA TYR A 29 3.30 7.50 -3.39
C TYR A 29 1.81 7.12 -3.48
N SER A 30 1.38 6.66 -4.65
CA SER A 30 -0.01 6.26 -4.87
C SER A 30 -0.43 5.34 -3.74
N ALA A 31 -1.69 5.44 -3.29
CA ALA A 31 -2.24 4.52 -2.29
C ALA A 31 -1.78 3.08 -2.59
N GLY A 32 -1.32 2.38 -1.56
CA GLY A 32 -0.88 0.99 -1.68
C GLY A 32 -1.93 0.13 -2.38
N LYS A 33 -1.49 -0.93 -3.06
CA LYS A 33 -2.39 -1.93 -3.65
C LYS A 33 -2.85 -2.97 -2.62
N ILE A 34 -2.26 -2.92 -1.44
CA ILE A 34 -2.43 -3.89 -0.36
C ILE A 34 -2.81 -3.12 0.90
N ASP A 35 -3.85 -3.60 1.56
CA ASP A 35 -4.29 -3.15 2.87
C ASP A 35 -3.62 -3.98 3.98
N GLU A 36 -3.86 -3.62 5.24
CA GLU A 36 -3.28 -4.34 6.36
C GLU A 36 -3.68 -5.83 6.43
N PRO A 37 -4.95 -6.23 6.24
CA PRO A 37 -5.34 -7.64 6.25
C PRO A 37 -4.55 -8.49 5.23
N LEU A 38 -4.44 -8.02 3.98
CA LEU A 38 -3.66 -8.73 2.97
C LEU A 38 -2.16 -8.71 3.28
N ALA A 39 -1.63 -7.62 3.84
CA ALA A 39 -0.23 -7.57 4.25
C ALA A 39 0.06 -8.58 5.39
N ARG A 40 -0.85 -8.69 6.36
CA ARG A 40 -0.76 -9.66 7.47
C ARG A 40 -0.78 -11.10 6.95
N HIS A 41 -1.67 -11.39 6.00
CA HIS A 41 -1.72 -12.69 5.33
C HIS A 41 -0.39 -13.02 4.64
N LEU A 42 0.18 -12.08 3.87
CA LEU A 42 1.50 -12.29 3.24
C LEU A 42 2.62 -12.51 4.26
N ALA A 43 2.62 -11.76 5.37
CA ALA A 43 3.59 -11.98 6.44
C ALA A 43 3.43 -13.36 7.09
N SER A 44 2.20 -13.85 7.26
CA SER A 44 1.90 -15.19 7.73
C SER A 44 2.39 -16.28 6.76
N GLU A 45 2.14 -16.14 5.45
CA GLU A 45 2.69 -17.04 4.41
C GLU A 45 4.23 -17.09 4.41
N ALA A 46 4.87 -15.98 4.79
CA ALA A 46 6.31 -15.89 4.90
C ALA A 46 6.86 -16.58 6.17
N TYR A 47 6.08 -16.54 7.26
CA TYR A 47 6.46 -17.08 8.57
C TYR A 47 6.19 -18.57 8.70
N SER A 48 4.97 -19.01 8.36
CA SER A 48 4.53 -20.38 8.66
C SER A 48 5.14 -21.44 7.76
N GLY A 49 5.65 -21.10 6.57
CA GLY A 49 6.09 -22.11 5.61
C GLY A 49 4.94 -23.08 5.29
N ASP A 50 5.06 -24.34 5.72
CA ASP A 50 4.03 -25.39 5.60
C ASP A 50 3.34 -25.74 6.94
N SER A 51 3.62 -24.97 8.00
CA SER A 51 2.97 -25.17 9.30
C SER A 51 1.50 -24.73 9.23
N SER A 52 0.62 -25.59 9.74
CA SER A 52 -0.81 -25.30 9.89
C SER A 52 -1.13 -24.29 11.01
N ILE A 53 -0.11 -23.83 11.75
CA ILE A 53 -0.28 -22.87 12.84
C ILE A 53 -0.23 -21.45 12.24
N GLU A 54 -1.33 -20.71 12.44
CA GLU A 54 -1.38 -19.29 12.12
C GLU A 54 -0.55 -18.52 13.16
N PRO A 55 0.44 -17.72 12.72
CA PRO A 55 1.30 -17.01 13.64
C PRO A 55 0.56 -15.82 14.23
N TYR A 56 0.80 -15.56 15.51
CA TYR A 56 0.38 -14.31 16.10
C TYR A 56 1.29 -13.19 15.56
N LEU A 57 0.72 -12.36 14.68
CA LEU A 57 1.37 -11.17 14.15
C LEU A 57 0.76 -9.93 14.80
N GLU A 58 1.55 -9.03 15.34
CA GLU A 58 1.08 -7.72 15.80
C GLU A 58 1.66 -6.61 14.93
N ARG A 59 0.87 -5.56 14.68
CA ARG A 59 1.27 -4.48 13.78
C ARG A 59 2.18 -3.52 14.54
N GLU A 60 3.36 -3.29 13.99
CA GLU A 60 4.31 -2.33 14.52
C GLU A 60 4.20 -1.00 13.76
N PRO A 61 3.73 0.09 14.37
CA PRO A 61 3.69 1.38 13.71
C PRO A 61 5.12 1.95 13.60
N LYS A 62 5.47 2.46 12.41
CA LYS A 62 6.57 3.42 12.14
C LYS A 62 8.01 2.88 12.03
N ILE A 63 8.29 1.58 12.14
CA ILE A 63 9.67 1.07 12.03
C ILE A 63 10.27 1.32 10.64
N SER A 64 9.47 1.15 9.57
CA SER A 64 9.99 1.27 8.21
C SER A 64 8.95 1.81 7.24
N LEU A 65 8.51 3.06 7.40
CA LEU A 65 7.73 3.70 6.33
C LEU A 65 8.51 3.68 5.00
N PRO A 66 7.84 3.36 3.87
CA PRO A 66 6.39 3.22 3.70
C PRO A 66 5.84 1.77 3.82
N PHE A 67 6.55 0.84 4.45
CA PHE A 67 6.16 -0.56 4.60
C PHE A 67 5.15 -0.76 5.74
N ILE A 68 4.34 -1.82 5.62
CA ILE A 68 3.49 -2.31 6.70
C ILE A 68 4.31 -3.33 7.48
N THR A 69 4.60 -3.01 8.74
CA THR A 69 5.49 -3.82 9.59
C THR A 69 4.71 -4.65 10.61
N PHE A 70 5.15 -5.88 10.80
CA PHE A 70 4.61 -6.82 11.77
C PHE A 70 5.74 -7.40 12.61
N ASN A 71 5.48 -7.53 13.92
CA ASN A 71 6.23 -8.44 14.78
C ASN A 71 5.48 -9.79 14.77
N GLY A 72 6.18 -10.90 15.00
CA GLY A 72 5.58 -12.22 15.03
C GLY A 72 6.21 -13.07 16.12
N LEU A 73 5.39 -13.61 17.01
CA LEU A 73 5.81 -14.54 18.06
C LEU A 73 5.33 -15.95 17.69
N THR A 74 6.20 -16.96 17.79
CA THR A 74 5.74 -18.34 17.83
C THR A 74 4.81 -18.51 19.03
N VAL A 75 3.66 -19.16 18.84
CA VAL A 75 2.77 -19.50 19.95
C VAL A 75 3.51 -20.50 20.86
N PRO A 76 3.57 -20.28 22.18
CA PRO A 76 4.11 -21.26 23.13
C PRO A 76 3.47 -22.65 22.91
N PRO A 77 4.20 -23.76 23.06
CA PRO A 77 5.51 -23.89 23.72
C PRO A 77 6.73 -23.69 22.80
N ALA A 78 6.56 -23.15 21.59
CA ALA A 78 7.68 -22.96 20.66
C ALA A 78 8.61 -21.84 21.13
N GLU A 79 9.63 -22.21 21.91
CA GLU A 79 10.73 -21.35 22.31
C GLU A 79 11.47 -20.80 21.08
N GLY A 80 11.59 -19.47 20.97
CA GLY A 80 12.69 -18.84 20.22
C GLY A 80 12.46 -18.37 18.77
N SER A 81 11.27 -18.47 18.17
CA SER A 81 11.04 -17.93 16.81
C SER A 81 10.29 -16.59 16.85
N PHE A 82 11.01 -15.52 17.19
CA PHE A 82 10.53 -14.15 16.99
C PHE A 82 10.96 -13.65 15.61
N GLY A 83 10.05 -13.03 14.86
CA GLY A 83 10.34 -12.51 13.52
C GLY A 83 9.77 -11.11 13.33
N TYR A 84 10.54 -10.23 12.69
CA TYR A 84 10.06 -8.94 12.21
C TYR A 84 9.93 -8.94 10.69
N PHE A 85 8.74 -8.62 10.21
CA PHE A 85 8.40 -8.59 8.80
C PHE A 85 8.04 -7.19 8.35
N ALA A 86 8.46 -6.83 7.14
CA ALA A 86 8.01 -5.63 6.45
C ALA A 86 7.43 -5.99 5.09
N VAL A 87 6.19 -5.59 4.84
CA VAL A 87 5.47 -5.86 3.61
C VAL A 87 5.39 -4.59 2.76
N ASN A 88 5.85 -4.69 1.52
CA ASN A 88 5.76 -3.61 0.54
C ASN A 88 4.29 -3.43 0.13
N PRO A 89 3.64 -2.29 0.42
CA PRO A 89 2.20 -2.11 0.21
C PRO A 89 1.80 -2.05 -1.27
N TRP A 90 2.76 -1.98 -2.20
CA TRP A 90 2.47 -1.99 -3.63
C TRP A 90 2.67 -3.35 -4.27
N THR A 91 3.74 -4.06 -3.91
CA THR A 91 4.14 -5.29 -4.62
C THR A 91 3.83 -6.57 -3.86
N GLY A 92 3.61 -6.48 -2.55
CA GLY A 92 3.49 -7.66 -1.68
C GLY A 92 4.83 -8.34 -1.40
N ASP A 93 5.95 -7.72 -1.77
CA ASP A 93 7.27 -8.19 -1.38
C ASP A 93 7.39 -8.15 0.16
N VAL A 94 7.73 -9.30 0.76
CA VAL A 94 7.93 -9.44 2.20
C VAL A 94 9.42 -9.47 2.52
N TRP A 95 9.84 -8.71 3.51
CA TRP A 95 11.23 -8.64 3.98
C TRP A 95 11.32 -9.10 5.42
N ALA A 96 12.35 -9.90 5.73
CA ALA A 96 12.78 -10.14 7.10
C ALA A 96 13.67 -8.97 7.54
N LEU A 97 13.25 -8.23 8.57
CA LEU A 97 13.96 -7.00 8.99
C LEU A 97 15.29 -7.30 9.69
N TRP A 98 15.38 -8.36 10.47
CA TRP A 98 16.62 -8.77 11.14
C TRP A 98 17.74 -9.15 10.18
N GLY A 99 17.42 -9.94 9.15
CA GLY A 99 18.39 -10.35 8.13
C GLY A 99 18.45 -9.44 6.92
N CYS A 100 17.67 -8.35 6.90
CA CYS A 100 17.49 -7.41 5.79
C CYS A 100 17.42 -8.04 4.39
N HIS A 101 16.68 -9.13 4.25
CA HIS A 101 16.55 -9.82 2.97
C HIS A 101 15.09 -10.05 2.62
N ARG A 102 14.82 -10.08 1.32
CA ARG A 102 13.48 -10.34 0.79
C ARG A 102 13.21 -11.84 0.81
N LEU A 103 12.08 -12.23 1.37
CA LEU A 103 11.62 -13.62 1.42
C LEU A 103 10.97 -14.02 0.10
N SER A 104 11.12 -15.28 -0.29
CA SER A 104 10.53 -15.83 -1.52
C SER A 104 10.15 -17.30 -1.34
N THR A 105 8.89 -17.53 -0.95
CA THR A 105 8.29 -18.87 -0.90
C THR A 105 7.38 -19.08 -2.11
N PRO A 106 7.05 -20.34 -2.48
CA PRO A 106 6.06 -20.60 -3.53
C PRO A 106 4.71 -19.93 -3.28
N ALA A 107 4.24 -19.90 -2.03
CA ALA A 107 3.00 -19.23 -1.63
C ALA A 107 3.07 -17.73 -1.90
N LEU A 108 4.11 -17.05 -1.36
CA LEU A 108 4.34 -15.62 -1.61
C LEU A 108 4.38 -15.28 -3.09
N ARG A 109 5.07 -16.10 -3.91
CA ARG A 109 5.15 -15.84 -5.36
C ARG A 109 3.78 -15.90 -6.05
N ARG A 110 2.88 -16.80 -5.61
CA ARG A 110 1.51 -16.88 -6.14
C ARG A 110 0.72 -15.63 -5.75
N SER A 111 0.70 -15.28 -4.47
CA SER A 111 0.01 -14.10 -3.95
C SER A 111 0.51 -12.80 -4.59
N GLN A 112 1.84 -12.65 -4.75
CA GLN A 112 2.47 -11.52 -5.43
C GLN A 112 2.13 -11.46 -6.93
N ALA A 113 2.00 -12.61 -7.60
CA ALA A 113 1.57 -12.65 -9.00
C ALA A 113 0.13 -12.17 -9.14
N GLU A 114 -0.76 -12.52 -8.21
CA GLU A 114 -2.14 -12.01 -8.18
C GLU A 114 -2.21 -10.51 -7.94
N ILE A 115 -1.42 -10.00 -6.99
CA ILE A 115 -1.30 -8.55 -6.76
C ILE A 115 -0.81 -7.85 -8.03
N ARG A 116 0.23 -8.40 -8.70
CA ARG A 116 0.77 -7.86 -9.95
C ARG A 116 -0.28 -7.83 -11.06
N ARG A 117 -1.20 -8.80 -11.14
CA ARG A 117 -2.29 -8.79 -12.14
C ARG A 117 -3.26 -7.61 -11.96
N ARG A 118 -3.32 -6.99 -10.79
CA ARG A 118 -4.15 -5.81 -10.50
C ARG A 118 -3.52 -4.49 -10.98
N PHE A 119 -2.30 -4.52 -11.54
CA PHE A 119 -1.65 -3.34 -12.08
C PHE A 119 -2.10 -3.08 -13.52
N SER A 120 -2.51 -1.85 -13.79
CA SER A 120 -2.72 -1.37 -15.16
C SER A 120 -1.39 -1.30 -15.93
N ARG A 121 -1.48 -1.18 -17.27
CA ARG A 121 -0.30 -1.05 -18.14
C ARG A 121 0.60 0.14 -17.77
N SER A 122 0.02 1.26 -17.33
CA SER A 122 0.78 2.44 -16.92
C SER A 122 1.45 2.24 -15.55
N GLU A 123 0.76 1.60 -14.60
CA GLU A 123 1.33 1.26 -13.29
C GLU A 123 2.45 0.23 -13.40
N MET A 124 2.34 -0.72 -14.33
CA MET A 124 3.36 -1.73 -14.57
C MET A 124 4.73 -1.12 -14.93
N ARG A 125 4.78 0.07 -15.53
CA ARG A 125 6.05 0.80 -15.77
C ARG A 125 6.74 1.20 -14.47
N ARG A 126 5.97 1.46 -13.42
CA ARG A 126 6.46 1.82 -12.08
C ARG A 126 6.75 0.59 -11.21
N TYR A 127 6.17 -0.57 -11.54
CA TYR A 127 6.30 -1.79 -10.74
C TYR A 127 7.75 -2.17 -10.46
N ALA A 128 8.63 -2.10 -11.47
CA ALA A 128 10.05 -2.40 -11.29
C ALA A 128 10.73 -1.47 -10.28
N ARG A 129 10.36 -0.18 -10.25
CA ARG A 129 10.85 0.79 -9.26
C ARG A 129 10.28 0.49 -7.87
N LEU A 130 8.97 0.23 -7.77
CA LEU A 130 8.30 -0.09 -6.51
C LEU A 130 8.85 -1.36 -5.87
N ARG A 131 9.22 -2.36 -6.67
CA ARG A 131 9.83 -3.62 -6.23
C ARG A 131 11.28 -3.48 -5.77
N ARG A 132 11.98 -2.41 -6.16
CA ARG A 132 13.34 -2.09 -5.68
C ARG A 132 13.34 -1.36 -4.35
N LEU A 133 12.18 -0.88 -3.88
CA LEU A 133 12.06 -0.31 -2.55
C LEU A 133 12.39 -1.39 -1.52
N LYS A 134 13.21 -1.02 -0.55
CA LYS A 134 13.60 -1.86 0.59
C LYS A 134 13.21 -1.15 1.88
N PRO A 135 12.83 -1.88 2.93
CA PRO A 135 12.64 -1.29 4.24
C PRO A 135 13.97 -0.76 4.79
N LYS A 136 13.91 0.12 5.78
CA LYS A 136 15.06 0.38 6.64
C LYS A 136 15.27 -0.86 7.51
N CYS A 137 16.43 -1.47 7.40
CA CYS A 137 16.85 -2.57 8.25
C CYS A 137 18.03 -2.11 9.10
N GLY A 138 18.11 -2.60 10.31
CA GLY A 138 19.19 -2.27 11.24
C GLY A 138 18.65 -2.33 12.65
N ALA A 139 19.29 -3.13 13.49
CA ALA A 139 19.13 -3.07 14.94
C ALA A 139 19.88 -1.82 15.42
N GLU A 140 19.27 -0.64 15.29
CA GLU A 140 19.52 0.41 16.27
C GLU A 140 18.43 0.25 17.35
N TYR A 141 18.52 -0.85 18.09
CA TYR A 141 17.83 -1.06 19.35
C TYR A 141 18.89 -1.28 20.43
#